data_AF-A0A534DZ07-F1
#
_entry.id   AF-A0A534DZ07-F1
#
_cell.length_a   1.000
_cell.length_b   1.000
_cell.length_c   1.000
_cell.angle_alpha   90.00
_cell.angle_beta   90.00
_cell.angle_gamma   90.00
#
_symmetry.space_group_name_H-M   'P 1'
#
loop_
_entity.id
_entity.type
_entity.pdbx_description
1 polymer ?
#
loop_
_entity_poly.entity_id
_entity_poly.type
_entity_poly.pdbx_seq_one_letter_code
_entity_poly.pdbx_strand_id
1 'polypeptide(L)'
;MPRLPRLDPLGAVLTALGAAALVLLPFVVLKPNRILPGEPVAMLAALPGWGAFACQAILALAALAALAASNARVRLTAALLGVIAVALALGAAADALTPAGNRVVRVAPGAAVWVLLTCLGLLATDAITRLSPGPASRVLFLALFIGVAGLALAHGTFDNLSVMREYTVNADRFAREARQHVWLAFGSLTAAFIVALPLGILCHRAPRLRAPVLGVLNVIQTIPAIALFGILMAPLASLAAAVPLAAALGIRGVGAAPAAVALFLYSLLPIAANTVAGLKRVPRAVVEAARGMGLTEWQVLGAIELVLALPVILTGVRIVLVQNIGMVTVAALIGGGGLGTFVFQGIGQTAIDLVLLGAIPVVALAFSAAVVLDALIEIRDRART
;
A
#
# COMPACT_ATOMS: atom_id res chain seq x y z
N MET A 1 -6.88 5.29 48.86
CA MET A 1 -7.79 4.95 47.75
C MET A 1 -6.95 4.57 46.53
N PRO A 2 -6.99 3.31 46.04
CA PRO A 2 -6.35 2.97 44.78
C PRO A 2 -7.02 3.79 43.66
N ARG A 3 -6.22 4.55 42.90
CA ARG A 3 -6.71 5.32 41.75
C ARG A 3 -7.25 4.32 40.74
N LEU A 4 -8.54 4.40 40.43
CA LEU A 4 -9.12 3.64 39.32
C LEU A 4 -8.27 3.85 38.06
N PRO A 5 -7.91 2.79 37.33
CA PRO A 5 -7.13 2.94 36.11
C PRO A 5 -7.91 3.86 35.15
N ARG A 6 -7.27 4.94 34.71
CA ARG A 6 -7.86 5.85 33.72
C ARG A 6 -8.03 5.07 32.41
N LEU A 7 -9.26 5.00 31.93
CA LEU A 7 -9.57 4.38 30.64
C LEU A 7 -8.84 5.12 29.52
N ASP A 8 -8.25 4.35 28.60
CA ASP A 8 -7.62 4.91 27.41
C ASP A 8 -8.71 5.44 26.45
N PRO A 9 -8.70 6.75 26.10
CA PRO A 9 -9.79 7.36 25.33
C PRO A 9 -9.86 6.79 23.90
N LEU A 10 -8.71 6.49 23.29
CA LEU A 10 -8.66 5.82 21.99
C LEU A 10 -9.25 4.41 22.10
N GLY A 11 -8.80 3.64 23.08
CA GLY A 11 -9.31 2.29 23.34
C GLY A 11 -10.81 2.25 23.60
N ALA A 12 -11.37 3.26 24.29
CA ALA A 12 -12.81 3.38 24.52
C ALA A 12 -13.58 3.58 23.22
N VAL A 13 -13.13 4.47 22.35
CA VAL A 13 -13.76 4.71 21.04
C VAL A 13 -13.68 3.45 20.16
N LEU A 14 -12.50 2.84 20.06
CA LEU A 14 -12.31 1.63 19.25
C LEU A 14 -13.17 0.45 19.75
N THR A 15 -13.28 0.29 21.07
CA THR A 15 -14.11 -0.74 21.68
C THR A 15 -15.59 -0.49 21.44
N ALA A 16 -16.08 0.74 21.64
CA ALA A 16 -17.47 1.10 21.41
C ALA A 16 -17.87 0.91 19.94
N LEU A 17 -17.01 1.33 19.00
CA LEU A 17 -17.23 1.13 17.56
C LEU A 17 -17.23 -0.36 17.18
N GLY A 18 -16.28 -1.15 17.70
CA GLY A 18 -16.23 -2.58 17.45
C GLY A 18 -17.45 -3.34 18.00
N ALA A 19 -17.91 -2.99 19.21
CA ALA A 19 -19.11 -3.55 19.80
C ALA A 19 -20.38 -3.17 19.02
N ALA A 20 -20.50 -1.89 18.64
CA ALA A 20 -21.60 -1.42 17.79
C ALA A 20 -21.62 -2.14 16.44
N ALA A 21 -20.46 -2.38 15.83
CA ALA A 21 -20.34 -3.10 14.58
C ALA A 21 -20.85 -4.55 14.68
N LEU A 22 -20.50 -5.26 15.75
CA LEU A 22 -20.97 -6.64 15.98
C LEU A 22 -22.49 -6.74 16.16
N VAL A 23 -23.12 -5.73 16.74
CA VAL A 23 -24.56 -5.72 17.06
C VAL A 23 -25.39 -5.19 15.89
N LEU A 24 -24.93 -4.11 15.25
CA LEU A 24 -25.74 -3.34 14.31
C LEU A 24 -25.47 -3.67 12.83
N LEU A 25 -24.33 -4.29 12.52
CA LEU A 25 -23.89 -4.50 11.14
C LEU A 25 -23.82 -5.99 10.78
N PRO A 26 -24.06 -6.35 9.50
CA PRO A 26 -23.88 -7.72 9.04
C PRO A 26 -22.41 -8.13 9.09
N PHE A 27 -22.15 -9.37 9.52
CA PHE A 27 -20.82 -9.95 9.51
C PHE A 27 -20.43 -10.43 8.12
N VAL A 28 -21.36 -11.05 7.40
CA VAL A 28 -21.21 -11.42 5.99
C VAL A 28 -22.46 -11.05 5.21
N VAL A 29 -22.31 -10.95 3.90
CA VAL A 29 -23.43 -10.81 2.96
C VAL A 29 -23.46 -12.07 2.10
N LEU A 30 -24.52 -12.86 2.23
CA LEU A 30 -24.72 -14.08 1.47
C LEU A 30 -25.49 -13.75 0.19
N LYS A 31 -24.91 -14.07 -0.96
CA LYS A 31 -25.57 -13.91 -2.26
C LYS A 31 -25.74 -15.28 -2.92
N PRO A 32 -26.94 -15.62 -3.42
CA PRO A 32 -27.14 -16.87 -4.16
C PRO A 32 -26.28 -16.96 -5.42
N ASN A 33 -26.03 -15.82 -6.08
CA ASN A 33 -25.13 -15.67 -7.21
C ASN A 33 -24.68 -14.20 -7.33
N ARG A 34 -23.98 -13.86 -8.42
CA ARG A 34 -23.44 -12.51 -8.65
C ARG A 34 -24.49 -11.45 -9.03
N ILE A 35 -25.70 -11.86 -9.40
CA ILE A 35 -26.75 -10.99 -9.95
C ILE A 35 -27.81 -10.67 -8.89
N LEU A 36 -28.14 -11.66 -8.06
CA LEU A 36 -29.17 -11.53 -7.05
C LEU A 36 -28.69 -10.68 -5.86
N PRO A 37 -29.60 -9.92 -5.23
CA PRO A 37 -29.27 -9.14 -4.04
C PRO A 37 -28.81 -10.07 -2.91
N GLY A 38 -27.93 -9.55 -2.06
CA GLY A 38 -27.39 -10.29 -0.93
C GLY A 38 -28.24 -10.14 0.31
N GLU A 39 -28.33 -11.21 1.08
CA GLU A 39 -28.94 -11.21 2.40
C GLU A 39 -27.88 -10.92 3.48
N PRO A 40 -28.11 -9.94 4.36
CA PRO A 40 -27.21 -9.65 5.47
C PRO A 40 -27.30 -10.75 6.53
N VAL A 41 -26.16 -11.31 6.93
CA VAL A 41 -26.09 -12.35 7.97
C VAL A 41 -25.23 -11.87 9.13
N ALA A 42 -25.82 -11.85 10.33
CA ALA A 42 -25.12 -11.52 11.58
C ALA A 42 -24.13 -12.64 11.97
N MET A 43 -23.12 -12.29 12.76
CA MET A 43 -22.02 -13.21 13.12
C MET A 43 -22.50 -14.51 13.78
N LEU A 44 -23.46 -14.43 14.72
CA LEU A 44 -23.98 -15.62 15.42
C LEU A 44 -24.78 -16.55 14.49
N ALA A 45 -25.37 -16.02 13.42
CA ALA A 45 -26.10 -16.81 12.43
C ALA A 45 -25.18 -17.34 11.32
N ALA A 46 -24.08 -16.64 11.05
CA ALA A 46 -23.12 -17.01 10.00
C ALA A 46 -22.16 -18.13 10.41
N LEU A 47 -21.88 -18.28 11.71
CA LEU A 47 -20.89 -19.21 12.25
C LEU A 47 -21.56 -20.37 13.00
N PRO A 48 -20.89 -21.55 13.06
CA PRO A 48 -21.22 -22.56 14.05
C PRO A 48 -21.14 -21.94 15.45
N GLY A 49 -22.07 -22.31 16.36
CA GLY A 49 -22.23 -21.63 17.65
C GLY A 49 -20.92 -21.43 18.43
N TRP A 50 -20.09 -22.47 18.55
CA TRP A 50 -18.80 -22.39 19.25
C TRP A 50 -17.80 -21.43 18.60
N GLY A 51 -17.81 -21.31 17.26
CA GLY A 51 -16.92 -20.42 16.51
C GLY A 51 -17.27 -18.95 16.70
N ALA A 52 -18.57 -18.62 16.77
CA ALA A 52 -19.04 -17.28 17.09
C ALA A 52 -18.60 -16.86 18.51
N PHE A 53 -18.82 -17.74 19.51
CA PHE A 53 -18.44 -17.44 20.89
C PHE A 53 -16.92 -17.32 21.07
N ALA A 54 -16.14 -18.18 20.42
CA ALA A 54 -14.67 -18.08 20.48
C ALA A 54 -14.16 -16.75 19.91
N CYS A 55 -14.66 -16.33 18.74
CA CYS A 55 -14.27 -15.07 18.13
C CYS A 55 -14.70 -13.86 18.99
N GLN A 56 -15.94 -13.87 19.53
CA GLN A 56 -16.41 -12.81 20.44
C GLN A 56 -15.58 -12.75 21.73
N ALA A 57 -15.18 -13.88 22.30
CA ALA A 57 -14.33 -13.92 23.48
C ALA A 57 -12.96 -13.27 23.20
N ILE A 58 -12.35 -13.56 22.05
CA ILE A 58 -11.07 -12.93 21.64
C ILE A 58 -11.24 -11.43 21.42
N LEU A 59 -12.34 -11.00 20.78
CA LEU A 59 -12.65 -9.59 20.58
C LEU A 59 -12.91 -8.87 21.91
N ALA A 60 -13.55 -9.52 22.88
CA ALA A 60 -13.73 -8.99 24.22
C ALA A 60 -12.38 -8.85 24.96
N LEU A 61 -11.47 -9.81 24.82
CA LEU A 61 -10.10 -9.69 25.35
C LEU A 61 -9.33 -8.53 24.69
N ALA A 62 -9.48 -8.34 23.38
CA ALA A 62 -8.90 -7.21 22.66
C ALA A 62 -9.47 -5.87 23.14
N ALA A 63 -10.78 -5.80 23.37
CA ALA A 63 -11.46 -4.64 23.95
C ALA A 63 -10.95 -4.34 25.38
N LEU A 64 -10.84 -5.35 26.24
CA LEU A 64 -10.29 -5.19 27.59
C LEU A 64 -8.84 -4.69 27.55
N ALA A 65 -8.01 -5.23 26.66
CA ALA A 65 -6.65 -4.76 26.46
C ALA A 65 -6.62 -3.30 25.94
N ALA A 66 -7.52 -2.94 25.02
CA ALA A 66 -7.64 -1.58 24.52
C ALA A 66 -8.04 -0.58 25.63
N LEU A 67 -8.94 -0.97 26.53
CA LEU A 67 -9.43 -0.10 27.60
C LEU A 67 -8.47 0.04 28.78
N ALA A 68 -7.85 -1.08 29.20
CA ALA A 68 -7.21 -1.18 30.52
C ALA A 68 -5.71 -1.51 30.48
N ALA A 69 -5.18 -2.05 29.37
CA ALA A 69 -3.77 -2.41 29.31
C ALA A 69 -2.90 -1.18 29.01
N SER A 70 -2.03 -0.81 29.96
CA SER A 70 -0.98 0.19 29.76
C SER A 70 0.21 -0.34 28.94
N ASN A 71 0.39 -1.66 28.90
CA ASN A 71 1.50 -2.28 28.20
C ASN A 71 1.20 -2.42 26.69
N ALA A 72 2.01 -1.74 25.87
CA ALA A 72 1.87 -1.74 24.42
C ALA A 72 2.03 -3.15 23.80
N ARG A 73 2.82 -4.06 24.39
CA ARG A 73 2.95 -5.45 23.90
C ARG A 73 1.63 -6.22 24.05
N VAL A 74 0.91 -6.00 25.15
CA VAL A 74 -0.39 -6.64 25.40
C VAL A 74 -1.42 -6.13 24.41
N ARG A 75 -1.49 -4.80 24.20
CA ARG A 75 -2.37 -4.18 23.19
C ARG A 75 -2.11 -4.73 21.78
N LEU A 76 -0.83 -4.80 21.38
CA LEU A 76 -0.45 -5.33 20.07
C LEU A 76 -0.84 -6.80 19.92
N THR A 77 -0.51 -7.63 20.91
CA THR A 77 -0.83 -9.07 20.88
C THR A 77 -2.32 -9.29 20.80
N ALA A 78 -3.11 -8.58 21.61
CA ALA A 78 -4.56 -8.69 21.59
C ALA A 78 -5.17 -8.20 20.26
N ALA A 79 -4.64 -7.12 19.68
CA ALA A 79 -5.05 -6.64 18.37
C ALA A 79 -4.76 -7.67 17.26
N LEU A 80 -3.56 -8.25 17.23
CA LEU A 80 -3.18 -9.27 16.24
C LEU A 80 -4.01 -10.55 16.39
N LEU A 81 -4.25 -11.01 17.62
CA LEU A 81 -5.14 -12.14 17.89
C LEU A 81 -6.58 -11.84 17.44
N GLY A 82 -7.06 -10.60 17.66
CA GLY A 82 -8.36 -10.16 17.17
C GLY A 82 -8.43 -10.18 15.64
N VAL A 83 -7.40 -9.71 14.92
CA VAL A 83 -7.36 -9.76 13.45
C VAL A 83 -7.42 -11.19 12.96
N ILE A 84 -6.63 -12.09 13.56
CA ILE A 84 -6.63 -13.52 13.23
C ILE A 84 -8.00 -14.13 13.50
N ALA A 85 -8.62 -13.83 14.66
CA ALA A 85 -9.93 -14.35 15.02
C ALA A 85 -11.02 -13.91 14.03
N VAL A 86 -11.04 -12.62 13.64
CA VAL A 86 -11.99 -12.09 12.64
C VAL A 86 -11.77 -12.73 11.27
N ALA A 87 -10.51 -12.89 10.84
CA ALA A 87 -10.19 -13.53 9.57
C ALA A 87 -10.64 -14.99 9.55
N LEU A 88 -10.30 -15.78 10.57
CA LEU A 88 -10.71 -17.18 10.67
C LEU A 88 -12.23 -17.33 10.79
N ALA A 89 -12.89 -16.45 11.54
CA ALA A 89 -14.35 -16.42 11.64
C ALA A 89 -15.00 -16.09 10.29
N LEU A 90 -14.41 -15.19 9.50
CA LEU A 90 -14.88 -14.89 8.15
C LEU A 90 -14.74 -16.11 7.21
N GLY A 91 -13.60 -16.81 7.24
CA GLY A 91 -13.40 -18.05 6.47
C GLY A 91 -14.40 -19.15 6.87
N ALA A 92 -14.53 -19.41 8.17
CA ALA A 92 -15.48 -20.39 8.70
C ALA A 92 -16.94 -20.04 8.40
N ALA A 93 -17.31 -18.76 8.40
CA ALA A 93 -18.63 -18.33 7.97
C ALA A 93 -18.88 -18.61 6.49
N ALA A 94 -17.86 -18.39 5.63
CA ALA A 94 -17.96 -18.70 4.21
C ALA A 94 -18.13 -20.21 3.95
N ASP A 95 -17.40 -21.05 4.70
CA ASP A 95 -17.51 -22.50 4.61
C ASP A 95 -18.88 -22.99 5.09
N ALA A 96 -19.38 -22.46 6.21
CA ALA A 96 -20.66 -22.86 6.80
C ALA A 96 -21.85 -22.48 5.91
N LEU A 97 -21.78 -21.35 5.23
CA LEU A 97 -22.87 -20.83 4.38
C LEU A 97 -22.81 -21.31 2.93
N THR A 98 -21.73 -21.99 2.51
CA THR A 98 -21.58 -22.50 1.14
C THR A 98 -21.90 -23.99 1.09
N PRO A 99 -22.99 -24.41 0.42
CA PRO A 99 -23.32 -25.83 0.29
C PRO A 99 -22.19 -26.61 -0.42
N ALA A 100 -21.97 -27.86 -0.01
CA ALA A 100 -20.93 -28.71 -0.60
C ALA A 100 -21.09 -28.82 -2.13
N GLY A 101 -20.01 -28.58 -2.86
CA GLY A 101 -19.99 -28.59 -4.33
C GLY A 101 -20.55 -27.34 -5.01
N ASN A 102 -21.12 -26.38 -4.26
CA ASN A 102 -21.66 -25.15 -4.83
C ASN A 102 -20.53 -24.15 -5.14
N ARG A 103 -20.44 -23.73 -6.41
CA ARG A 103 -19.46 -22.75 -6.90
C ARG A 103 -20.06 -21.39 -7.26
N VAL A 104 -21.38 -21.26 -7.15
CA VAL A 104 -22.13 -20.08 -7.59
C VAL A 104 -22.41 -19.13 -6.43
N VAL A 105 -22.68 -19.67 -5.24
CA VAL A 105 -22.88 -18.88 -4.02
C VAL A 105 -21.66 -18.00 -3.75
N ARG A 106 -21.93 -16.80 -3.22
CA ARG A 106 -20.92 -15.81 -2.87
C ARG A 106 -21.13 -15.37 -1.44
N VAL A 107 -20.12 -15.58 -0.60
CA VAL A 107 -20.09 -15.05 0.76
C VAL A 107 -19.09 -13.89 0.79
N ALA A 108 -19.60 -12.67 0.92
CA ALA A 108 -18.78 -11.46 0.93
C ALA A 108 -18.59 -10.94 2.37
N PRO A 109 -17.43 -10.33 2.70
CA PRO A 109 -17.25 -9.68 3.99
C PRO A 109 -18.27 -8.56 4.19
N GLY A 110 -19.01 -8.62 5.30
CA GLY A 110 -19.98 -7.60 5.69
C GLY A 110 -19.33 -6.38 6.33
N ALA A 111 -20.14 -5.35 6.59
CA ALA A 111 -19.65 -4.09 7.15
C ALA A 111 -19.03 -4.26 8.55
N ALA A 112 -19.50 -5.22 9.36
CA ALA A 112 -18.93 -5.47 10.68
C ALA A 112 -17.45 -5.90 10.59
N VAL A 113 -17.10 -6.75 9.62
CA VAL A 113 -15.71 -7.20 9.41
C VAL A 113 -14.79 -6.02 9.12
N TRP A 114 -15.19 -5.11 8.22
CA TRP A 114 -14.37 -3.95 7.87
C TRP A 114 -14.16 -3.00 9.04
N VAL A 115 -15.20 -2.74 9.83
CA VAL A 115 -15.07 -1.90 11.04
C VAL A 115 -14.17 -2.57 12.07
N LEU A 116 -14.34 -3.88 12.33
CA LEU A 116 -13.52 -4.63 13.28
C LEU A 116 -12.04 -4.63 12.86
N LEU A 117 -11.73 -4.95 11.60
CA LEU A 117 -10.36 -4.92 11.09
C LEU A 117 -9.75 -3.52 11.17
N THR A 118 -10.54 -2.47 10.93
CA THR A 118 -10.10 -1.07 11.09
C THR A 118 -9.79 -0.75 12.55
N CYS A 119 -10.69 -1.09 13.48
CA CYS A 119 -10.49 -0.85 14.91
C CYS A 119 -9.26 -1.61 15.44
N LEU A 120 -9.12 -2.89 15.09
CA LEU A 120 -7.98 -3.71 15.49
C LEU A 120 -6.68 -3.23 14.84
N GLY A 121 -6.72 -2.82 13.57
CA GLY A 121 -5.57 -2.24 12.87
C GLY A 121 -5.10 -0.92 13.49
N LEU A 122 -6.03 -0.05 13.89
CA LEU A 122 -5.72 1.18 14.63
C LEU A 122 -5.15 0.89 16.02
N LEU A 123 -5.70 -0.09 16.73
CA LEU A 123 -5.17 -0.53 18.03
C LEU A 123 -3.74 -1.09 17.88
N ALA A 124 -3.49 -1.91 16.86
CA ALA A 124 -2.16 -2.43 16.55
C ALA A 124 -1.20 -1.29 16.19
N THR A 125 -1.64 -0.31 15.41
CA THR A 125 -0.84 0.85 15.03
C THR A 125 -0.47 1.70 16.24
N ASP A 126 -1.42 2.02 17.12
CA ASP A 126 -1.17 2.71 18.40
C ASP A 126 -0.18 1.94 19.29
N ALA A 127 -0.28 0.61 19.32
CA ALA A 127 0.65 -0.21 20.08
C ALA A 127 2.07 -0.21 19.46
N ILE A 128 2.17 -0.30 18.12
CA ILE A 128 3.44 -0.27 17.40
C ILE A 128 4.14 1.08 17.57
N THR A 129 3.40 2.19 17.49
CA THR A 129 3.98 3.54 17.67
C THR A 129 4.54 3.72 19.09
N ARG A 130 3.88 3.15 20.11
CA ARG A 130 4.37 3.14 21.50
C ARG A 130 5.57 2.23 21.72
N LEU A 131 5.67 1.12 20.99
CA LEU A 131 6.81 0.20 21.08
C LEU A 131 8.05 0.71 20.34
N SER A 132 7.87 1.60 19.35
CA SER A 132 8.93 2.12 18.49
C SER A 132 9.90 1.03 18.00
N PRO A 133 9.39 -0.05 17.36
CA PRO A 133 10.23 -1.17 16.96
C PRO A 133 11.33 -0.70 16.01
N GLY A 134 12.55 -1.22 16.22
CA GLY A 134 13.66 -0.99 15.31
C GLY A 134 13.37 -1.45 13.88
N PRO A 135 14.19 -1.06 12.90
CA PRO A 135 13.91 -1.30 11.49
C PRO A 135 13.84 -2.80 11.15
N ALA A 136 14.74 -3.61 11.72
CA ALA A 136 14.75 -5.06 11.49
C ALA A 136 13.48 -5.75 12.02
N SER A 137 12.96 -5.34 13.18
CA SER A 137 11.74 -5.93 13.73
C SER A 137 10.50 -5.51 12.94
N ARG A 138 10.45 -4.30 12.38
CA ARG A 138 9.38 -3.89 11.45
C ARG A 138 9.33 -4.78 10.21
N VAL A 139 10.48 -5.08 9.61
CA VAL A 139 10.57 -5.99 8.47
C VAL A 139 10.22 -7.43 8.87
N LEU A 140 10.68 -7.90 10.04
CA LEU A 140 10.33 -9.21 10.55
C LEU A 140 8.82 -9.37 10.78
N PHE A 141 8.16 -8.36 11.38
CA PHE A 141 6.71 -8.39 11.58
C PHE A 141 5.96 -8.42 10.25
N LEU A 142 6.40 -7.63 9.26
CA LEU A 142 5.82 -7.67 7.92
C LEU A 142 6.01 -9.05 7.26
N ALA A 143 7.23 -9.60 7.32
CA ALA A 143 7.53 -10.91 6.74
C ALA A 143 6.72 -12.03 7.41
N LEU A 144 6.58 -11.99 8.75
CA LEU A 144 5.74 -12.92 9.49
C LEU A 144 4.26 -12.78 9.09
N PHE A 145 3.75 -11.55 8.99
CA PHE A 145 2.38 -11.30 8.57
C PHE A 145 2.11 -11.84 7.15
N ILE A 146 2.99 -11.54 6.19
CA ILE A 146 2.90 -12.05 4.82
C ILE A 146 2.99 -13.58 4.80
N GLY A 147 3.90 -14.16 5.59
CA GLY A 147 4.07 -15.61 5.69
C GLY A 147 2.82 -16.30 6.24
N VAL A 148 2.26 -15.81 7.34
CA VAL A 148 1.03 -16.35 7.95
C VAL A 148 -0.16 -16.19 7.01
N ALA A 149 -0.34 -15.02 6.40
CA ALA A 149 -1.40 -14.79 5.42
C ALA A 149 -1.25 -15.71 4.20
N GLY A 150 -0.02 -15.88 3.70
CA GLY A 150 0.30 -16.76 2.58
C GLY A 150 0.02 -18.23 2.89
N LEU A 151 0.38 -18.71 4.08
CA LEU A 151 0.05 -20.06 4.54
C LEU A 151 -1.47 -20.28 4.66
N ALA A 152 -2.19 -19.29 5.20
CA ALA A 152 -3.66 -19.36 5.30
C ALA A 152 -4.34 -19.41 3.93
N LEU A 153 -3.84 -18.64 2.95
CA LEU A 153 -4.30 -18.69 1.57
C LEU A 153 -3.97 -20.03 0.90
N ALA A 154 -2.75 -20.55 1.09
CA ALA A 154 -2.31 -21.83 0.53
C ALA A 154 -3.06 -23.03 1.10
N HIS A 155 -3.47 -22.96 2.37
CA HIS A 155 -4.31 -23.98 3.01
C HIS A 155 -5.75 -24.00 2.49
N GLY A 156 -6.20 -22.95 1.78
CA GLY A 156 -7.57 -22.85 1.26
C GLY A 156 -8.59 -22.34 2.29
N THR A 157 -8.12 -21.78 3.42
CA THR A 157 -8.97 -21.26 4.51
C THR A 157 -9.98 -20.20 4.06
N PHE A 158 -9.73 -19.57 2.91
CA PHE A 158 -10.51 -18.46 2.38
C PHE A 158 -11.18 -18.78 1.03
N ASP A 159 -11.10 -20.02 0.52
CA ASP A 159 -11.50 -20.37 -0.85
C ASP A 159 -12.98 -20.13 -1.15
N ASN A 160 -13.83 -20.22 -0.12
CA ASN A 160 -15.27 -19.97 -0.23
C ASN A 160 -15.64 -18.48 -0.19
N LEU A 161 -14.72 -17.57 0.14
CA LEU A 161 -14.98 -16.15 0.07
C LEU A 161 -15.18 -15.68 -1.37
N SER A 162 -16.13 -14.77 -1.57
CA SER A 162 -16.48 -14.22 -2.88
C SER A 162 -15.28 -13.67 -3.64
N VAL A 163 -14.36 -12.99 -2.96
CA VAL A 163 -13.12 -12.44 -3.53
C VAL A 163 -12.20 -13.55 -4.03
N MET A 164 -12.06 -14.64 -3.29
CA MET A 164 -11.25 -15.79 -3.70
C MET A 164 -11.90 -16.56 -4.84
N ARG A 165 -13.23 -16.65 -4.87
CA ARG A 165 -13.96 -17.17 -6.04
C ARG A 165 -13.67 -16.34 -7.29
N GLU A 166 -13.69 -15.01 -7.21
CA GLU A 166 -13.30 -14.15 -8.32
C GLU A 166 -11.82 -14.32 -8.71
N TYR A 167 -10.92 -14.52 -7.73
CA TYR A 167 -9.53 -14.85 -8.00
C TYR A 167 -9.40 -16.14 -8.80
N THR A 168 -10.05 -17.23 -8.39
CA THR A 168 -9.95 -18.53 -9.10
C THR A 168 -10.40 -18.44 -10.55
N VAL A 169 -11.43 -17.64 -10.85
CA VAL A 169 -11.91 -17.41 -12.22
C VAL A 169 -10.94 -16.55 -13.03
N ASN A 170 -10.23 -15.63 -12.37
CA ASN A 170 -9.36 -14.65 -13.03
C ASN A 170 -7.86 -14.90 -12.83
N ALA A 171 -7.44 -16.08 -12.34
CA ALA A 171 -6.09 -16.30 -11.83
C ALA A 171 -4.98 -15.95 -12.84
N ASP A 172 -5.12 -16.39 -14.09
CA ASP A 172 -4.14 -16.09 -15.16
C ASP A 172 -4.08 -14.60 -15.48
N ARG A 173 -5.25 -13.94 -15.54
CA ARG A 173 -5.32 -12.50 -15.76
C ARG A 173 -4.73 -11.76 -14.57
N PHE A 174 -5.05 -12.18 -13.35
CA PHE A 174 -4.52 -11.60 -12.12
C PHE A 174 -3.00 -11.64 -12.11
N ALA A 175 -2.38 -12.78 -12.45
CA ALA A 175 -0.93 -12.89 -12.51
C ALA A 175 -0.30 -11.93 -13.54
N ARG A 176 -0.93 -11.76 -14.72
CA ARG A 176 -0.47 -10.79 -15.73
C ARG A 176 -0.61 -9.35 -15.26
N GLU A 177 -1.77 -8.98 -14.74
CA GLU A 177 -2.04 -7.63 -14.26
C GLU A 177 -1.21 -7.29 -13.02
N ALA A 178 -0.96 -8.24 -12.12
CA ALA A 178 -0.06 -8.05 -10.98
C ALA A 178 1.38 -7.76 -11.44
N ARG A 179 1.89 -8.55 -12.40
CA ARG A 179 3.21 -8.32 -13.00
C ARG A 179 3.30 -6.96 -13.70
N GLN A 180 2.28 -6.62 -14.48
CA GLN A 180 2.17 -5.31 -15.15
C GLN A 180 2.15 -4.17 -14.12
N HIS A 181 1.44 -4.35 -13.01
CA HIS A 181 1.36 -3.36 -11.95
C HIS A 181 2.73 -3.07 -11.33
N VAL A 182 3.47 -4.12 -10.97
CA VAL A 182 4.83 -4.01 -10.44
C VAL A 182 5.76 -3.39 -11.48
N TRP A 183 5.69 -3.84 -12.74
CA TRP A 183 6.56 -3.33 -13.80
C TRP A 183 6.34 -1.83 -14.05
N LEU A 184 5.10 -1.37 -14.11
CA LEU A 184 4.80 0.06 -14.25
C LEU A 184 5.25 0.87 -13.03
N ALA A 185 4.97 0.40 -11.82
CA ALA A 185 5.31 1.14 -10.59
C ALA A 185 6.83 1.29 -10.42
N PHE A 186 7.58 0.19 -10.51
CA PHE A 186 9.02 0.18 -10.30
C PHE A 186 9.81 0.63 -11.53
N GLY A 187 9.35 0.29 -12.74
CA GLY A 187 10.00 0.68 -13.98
C GLY A 187 9.98 2.19 -14.19
N SER A 188 8.82 2.82 -14.02
CA SER A 188 8.69 4.29 -14.13
C SER A 188 9.48 5.02 -13.03
N LEU A 189 9.47 4.51 -11.80
CA LEU A 189 10.28 5.03 -10.70
C LEU A 189 11.78 4.94 -11.02
N THR A 190 12.25 3.81 -11.54
CA THR A 190 13.67 3.60 -11.87
C THR A 190 14.11 4.56 -12.96
N ALA A 191 13.32 4.67 -14.04
CA ALA A 191 13.57 5.63 -15.11
C ALA A 191 13.60 7.07 -14.57
N ALA A 192 12.65 7.43 -13.69
CA ALA A 192 12.58 8.75 -13.09
C ALA A 192 13.77 9.03 -12.18
N PHE A 193 14.22 8.05 -11.39
CA PHE A 193 15.39 8.19 -10.53
C PHE A 193 16.66 8.48 -11.34
N ILE A 194 16.87 7.77 -12.46
CA ILE A 194 18.02 7.98 -13.36
C ILE A 194 18.07 9.42 -13.87
N VAL A 195 16.92 10.06 -14.11
CA VAL A 195 16.85 11.44 -14.63
C VAL A 195 16.81 12.48 -13.51
N ALA A 196 15.99 12.25 -12.50
CA ALA A 196 15.71 13.20 -11.43
C ALA A 196 16.87 13.35 -10.44
N LEU A 197 17.69 12.31 -10.23
CA LEU A 197 18.87 12.41 -9.38
C LEU A 197 19.92 13.37 -9.99
N PRO A 198 20.38 13.20 -11.25
CA PRO A 198 21.23 14.20 -11.93
C PRO A 198 20.59 15.59 -11.98
N LEU A 199 19.29 15.67 -12.26
CA LEU A 199 18.57 16.94 -12.30
C LEU A 199 18.58 17.65 -10.93
N GLY A 200 18.41 16.90 -9.85
CA GLY A 200 18.51 17.40 -8.48
C GLY A 200 19.92 17.88 -8.13
N ILE A 201 20.96 17.13 -8.54
CA ILE A 201 22.37 17.52 -8.38
C ILE A 201 22.65 18.82 -9.15
N LEU A 202 22.16 18.92 -10.39
CA LEU A 202 22.30 20.12 -11.21
C LEU A 202 21.64 21.34 -10.56
N CYS A 203 20.41 21.19 -10.06
CA CYS A 203 19.69 22.24 -9.32
C CYS A 203 20.40 22.65 -8.02
N HIS A 204 21.16 21.74 -7.40
CA HIS A 204 21.99 22.07 -6.24
C HIS A 204 23.22 22.87 -6.64
N ARG A 205 23.94 22.45 -7.69
CA ARG A 205 25.16 23.11 -8.18
C ARG A 205 24.91 24.44 -8.88
N ALA A 206 23.77 24.60 -9.54
CA ALA A 206 23.36 25.81 -10.24
C ALA A 206 22.06 26.37 -9.63
N PRO A 207 22.13 27.18 -8.55
CA PRO A 207 20.94 27.69 -7.87
C PRO A 207 19.97 28.46 -8.77
N ARG A 208 20.47 29.07 -9.85
CA ARG A 208 19.66 29.77 -10.87
C ARG A 208 18.70 28.84 -11.62
N LEU A 209 19.07 27.57 -11.80
CA LEU A 209 18.23 26.55 -12.47
C LEU A 209 17.20 25.93 -11.53
N ARG A 210 17.39 26.01 -10.21
CA ARG A 210 16.52 25.37 -9.23
C ARG A 210 15.06 25.81 -9.35
N ALA A 211 14.82 27.12 -9.32
CA ALA A 211 13.47 27.67 -9.36
C ALA A 211 12.72 27.30 -10.65
N PRO A 212 13.28 27.51 -11.87
CA PRO A 212 12.56 27.15 -13.09
C PRO A 212 12.36 25.64 -13.23
N VAL A 213 13.38 24.82 -12.96
CA VAL A 213 13.26 23.36 -13.10
C VAL A 213 12.22 22.79 -12.15
N LEU A 214 12.32 23.09 -10.85
CA LEU A 214 11.34 22.59 -9.88
C LEU A 214 9.95 23.21 -10.10
N GLY A 215 9.88 24.44 -10.61
CA GLY A 215 8.62 25.07 -11.00
C GLY A 215 7.89 24.32 -12.12
N VAL A 216 8.61 23.96 -13.19
CA VAL A 216 8.05 23.16 -14.30
C VAL A 216 7.58 21.79 -13.82
N LEU A 217 8.42 21.09 -13.05
CA LEU A 217 8.05 19.77 -12.51
C LEU A 217 6.85 19.86 -11.56
N ASN A 218 6.72 20.97 -10.81
CA ASN A 218 5.55 21.25 -9.99
C ASN A 218 4.29 21.44 -10.82
N VAL A 219 4.34 22.25 -11.89
CA VAL A 219 3.19 22.43 -12.80
C VAL A 219 2.70 21.08 -13.32
N ILE A 220 3.59 20.18 -13.72
CA ILE A 220 3.21 18.84 -14.20
C ILE A 220 2.45 18.05 -13.12
N GLN A 221 2.91 18.07 -11.87
CA GLN A 221 2.24 17.37 -10.76
C GLN A 221 0.89 17.99 -10.37
N THR A 222 0.62 19.24 -10.73
CA THR A 222 -0.69 19.87 -10.49
C THR A 222 -1.76 19.45 -11.51
N ILE A 223 -1.36 18.92 -12.67
CA ILE A 223 -2.30 18.43 -13.69
C ILE A 223 -2.89 17.11 -13.19
N PRO A 224 -4.21 16.95 -13.02
CA PRO A 224 -4.79 15.68 -12.57
C PRO A 224 -4.31 14.48 -13.38
N ALA A 225 -3.98 13.36 -12.75
CA ALA A 225 -3.33 12.23 -13.42
C ALA A 225 -4.12 11.72 -14.63
N ILE A 226 -5.46 11.65 -14.52
CA ILE A 226 -6.36 11.26 -15.63
C ILE A 226 -6.26 12.25 -16.80
N ALA A 227 -6.17 13.55 -16.52
CA ALA A 227 -6.02 14.57 -17.56
C ALA A 227 -4.63 14.49 -18.21
N LEU A 228 -3.56 14.26 -17.43
CA LEU A 228 -2.22 14.07 -17.98
C LEU A 228 -2.18 12.84 -18.91
N PHE A 229 -2.82 11.74 -18.53
CA PHE A 229 -2.96 10.57 -19.41
C PHE A 229 -3.65 10.94 -20.73
N GLY A 230 -4.74 11.71 -20.67
CA GLY A 230 -5.45 12.22 -21.85
C GLY A 230 -4.57 13.11 -22.75
N ILE A 231 -3.83 14.04 -22.15
CA ILE A 231 -2.89 14.93 -22.86
C ILE A 231 -1.80 14.14 -23.57
N LEU A 232 -1.29 13.07 -22.96
CA LEU A 232 -0.24 12.23 -23.54
C LEU A 232 -0.73 11.33 -24.68
N MET A 233 -2.04 11.12 -24.85
CA MET A 233 -2.55 10.23 -25.89
C MET A 233 -2.20 10.69 -27.29
N ALA A 234 -2.47 11.96 -27.62
CA ALA A 234 -2.23 12.48 -28.97
C ALA A 234 -0.73 12.55 -29.33
N PRO A 235 0.17 13.08 -28.48
CA PRO A 235 1.61 13.09 -28.75
C PRO A 235 2.23 11.69 -28.88
N LEU A 236 1.80 10.72 -28.07
CA LEU A 236 2.35 9.36 -28.17
C LEU A 236 1.79 8.60 -29.38
N ALA A 237 0.53 8.86 -29.76
CA ALA A 237 -0.04 8.32 -30.99
C ALA A 237 0.67 8.87 -32.23
N SER A 238 0.94 10.18 -32.27
CA SER A 238 1.67 10.79 -33.39
C SER A 238 3.11 10.31 -33.46
N LEU A 239 3.79 10.14 -32.32
CA LEU A 239 5.14 9.55 -32.27
C LEU A 239 5.16 8.11 -32.80
N ALA A 240 4.18 7.29 -32.42
CA ALA A 240 4.06 5.92 -32.90
C ALA A 240 3.81 5.85 -34.41
N ALA A 241 3.04 6.80 -34.96
CA ALA A 241 2.81 6.89 -36.41
C ALA A 241 4.04 7.37 -37.18
N ALA A 242 4.82 8.29 -36.62
CA ALA A 242 6.00 8.86 -37.27
C ALA A 242 7.24 7.97 -37.18
N VAL A 243 7.37 7.17 -36.12
CA VAL A 243 8.58 6.37 -35.84
C VAL A 243 8.21 4.89 -35.71
N PRO A 244 8.44 4.05 -36.74
CA PRO A 244 8.11 2.62 -36.71
C PRO A 244 8.76 1.87 -35.54
N LEU A 245 9.98 2.27 -35.13
CA LEU A 245 10.64 1.71 -33.96
C LEU A 245 9.88 2.00 -32.66
N ALA A 246 9.28 3.18 -32.51
CA ALA A 246 8.48 3.53 -31.35
C ALA A 246 7.23 2.64 -31.25
N ALA A 247 6.54 2.43 -32.38
CA ALA A 247 5.42 1.51 -32.44
C ALA A 247 5.83 0.05 -32.14
N ALA A 248 6.98 -0.39 -32.65
CA ALA A 248 7.53 -1.72 -32.38
C ALA A 248 7.90 -1.93 -30.90
N LEU A 249 8.31 -0.86 -30.20
CA LEU A 249 8.56 -0.86 -28.75
C LEU A 249 7.27 -0.76 -27.91
N GLY A 250 6.09 -0.78 -28.54
CA GLY A 250 4.80 -0.73 -27.85
C GLY A 250 4.35 0.67 -27.45
N ILE A 251 4.99 1.73 -27.96
CA ILE A 251 4.54 3.11 -27.75
C ILE A 251 3.26 3.34 -28.55
N ARG A 252 2.20 3.73 -27.85
CA ARG A 252 0.87 3.98 -28.38
C ARG A 252 0.21 5.12 -27.59
N GLY A 253 -0.82 5.73 -28.16
CA GLY A 253 -1.59 6.78 -27.47
C GLY A 253 -2.41 6.27 -26.28
N VAL A 254 -2.74 4.98 -26.24
CA VAL A 254 -3.49 4.34 -25.14
C VAL A 254 -2.67 3.16 -24.64
N GLY A 255 -2.70 2.89 -23.34
CA GLY A 255 -2.10 1.70 -22.75
C GLY A 255 -0.94 1.99 -21.81
N ALA A 256 0.01 1.05 -21.74
CA ALA A 256 1.12 1.08 -20.78
C ALA A 256 2.08 2.25 -21.01
N ALA A 257 2.26 2.70 -22.25
CA ALA A 257 3.19 3.79 -22.59
C ALA A 257 2.80 5.15 -21.97
N PRO A 258 1.58 5.70 -22.20
CA PRO A 258 1.16 6.94 -21.55
C PRO A 258 1.13 6.82 -20.02
N ALA A 259 0.76 5.64 -19.49
CA ALA A 259 0.82 5.37 -18.06
C ALA A 259 2.25 5.50 -17.52
N ALA A 260 3.22 4.82 -18.15
CA ALA A 260 4.62 4.85 -17.75
C ALA A 260 5.22 6.27 -17.83
N VAL A 261 4.90 7.02 -18.88
CA VAL A 261 5.38 8.41 -19.05
C VAL A 261 4.81 9.33 -17.97
N ALA A 262 3.51 9.26 -17.69
CA ALA A 262 2.92 10.08 -16.64
C ALA A 262 3.44 9.71 -15.24
N LEU A 263 3.57 8.42 -14.92
CA LEU A 263 4.19 7.95 -13.67
C LEU A 263 5.63 8.46 -13.55
N PHE A 264 6.41 8.37 -14.64
CA PHE A 264 7.76 8.92 -14.71
C PHE A 264 7.77 10.42 -14.42
N LEU A 265 6.92 11.20 -15.09
CA LEU A 265 6.85 12.66 -14.93
C LEU A 265 6.48 13.06 -13.50
N TYR A 266 5.51 12.38 -12.90
CA TYR A 266 5.09 12.59 -11.51
C TYR A 266 6.19 12.23 -10.51
N SER A 267 7.01 11.23 -10.83
CA SER A 267 8.14 10.80 -10.03
C SER A 267 9.30 11.80 -10.02
N LEU A 268 9.42 12.66 -11.03
CA LEU A 268 10.58 13.56 -11.18
C LEU A 268 10.69 14.59 -10.06
N LEU A 269 9.58 15.28 -9.72
CA LEU A 269 9.64 16.38 -8.76
C LEU A 269 10.05 15.91 -7.36
N PRO A 270 9.42 14.89 -6.74
CA PRO A 270 9.76 14.54 -5.38
C PRO A 270 11.20 14.02 -5.28
N ILE A 271 11.71 13.27 -6.27
CA ILE A 271 13.10 12.80 -6.29
C ILE A 271 14.08 13.97 -6.45
N ALA A 272 13.85 14.87 -7.42
CA ALA A 272 14.72 16.02 -7.63
C ALA A 272 14.72 16.98 -6.43
N ALA A 273 13.53 17.26 -5.86
CA ALA A 273 13.39 18.12 -4.69
C ALA A 273 14.05 17.53 -3.44
N ASN A 274 13.89 16.23 -3.18
CA ASN A 274 14.56 15.56 -2.06
C ASN A 274 16.06 15.45 -2.28
N THR A 275 16.53 15.29 -3.51
CA THR A 275 17.97 15.34 -3.84
C THR A 275 18.56 16.71 -3.50
N VAL A 276 17.91 17.79 -3.94
CA VAL A 276 18.34 19.16 -3.62
C VAL A 276 18.31 19.42 -2.11
N ALA A 277 17.28 18.93 -1.41
CA ALA A 277 17.15 19.07 0.04
C ALA A 277 18.23 18.28 0.80
N GLY A 278 18.53 17.06 0.37
CA GLY A 278 19.56 16.20 0.96
C GLY A 278 20.95 16.80 0.82
N LEU A 279 21.32 17.24 -0.39
CA LEU A 279 22.62 17.88 -0.65
C LEU A 279 22.78 19.18 0.16
N LYS A 280 21.70 19.96 0.35
CA LYS A 280 21.72 21.17 1.18
C LYS A 280 21.94 20.91 2.68
N ARG A 281 21.64 19.71 3.18
CA ARG A 281 21.83 19.35 4.58
C ARG A 281 23.27 18.90 4.89
N VAL A 282 24.10 18.68 3.88
CA VAL A 282 25.49 18.28 4.06
C VAL A 282 26.26 19.42 4.73
N PRO A 283 26.94 19.18 5.89
CA PRO A 283 27.67 20.24 6.58
C PRO A 283 28.82 20.78 5.73
N ARG A 284 28.88 22.11 5.56
CA ARG A 284 29.90 22.77 4.76
C ARG A 284 31.32 22.48 5.24
N ALA A 285 31.53 22.36 6.56
CA ALA A 285 32.83 22.02 7.15
C ALA A 285 33.37 20.67 6.67
N VAL A 286 32.50 19.67 6.45
CA VAL A 286 32.91 18.35 5.94
C VAL A 286 33.36 18.45 4.48
N VAL A 287 32.65 19.26 3.68
CA VAL A 287 32.99 19.52 2.28
C VAL A 287 34.31 20.29 2.16
N GLU A 288 34.52 21.31 3.00
CA GLU A 288 35.76 22.09 3.02
C GLU A 288 36.95 21.26 3.49
N ALA A 289 36.79 20.42 4.52
CA ALA A 289 37.82 19.48 4.95
C ALA A 289 38.20 18.49 3.84
N ALA A 290 37.21 17.95 3.12
CA ALA A 290 37.45 17.05 2.01
C ALA A 290 38.24 17.70 0.86
N ARG A 291 37.90 18.95 0.52
CA ARG A 291 38.67 19.75 -0.45
C ARG A 291 40.10 20.02 0.07
N GLY A 292 40.25 20.31 1.36
CA GLY A 292 41.56 20.47 2.01
C GLY A 292 42.43 19.20 1.98
N MET A 293 41.82 18.02 1.91
CA MET A 293 42.50 16.73 1.71
C MET A 293 42.81 16.41 0.24
N GLY A 294 42.50 17.30 -0.70
CA GLY A 294 42.82 17.15 -2.12
C GLY A 294 41.79 16.37 -2.94
N LEU A 295 40.58 16.14 -2.42
CA LEU A 295 39.51 15.49 -3.19
C LEU A 295 38.99 16.43 -4.30
N THR A 296 38.80 15.88 -5.49
CA THR A 296 38.15 16.55 -6.62
C THR A 296 36.64 16.73 -6.38
N GLU A 297 35.99 17.66 -7.08
CA GLU A 297 34.55 17.91 -6.97
C GLU A 297 33.68 16.67 -7.25
N TRP A 298 34.14 15.75 -8.10
CA TRP A 298 33.44 14.48 -8.35
C TRP A 298 33.64 13.47 -7.23
N GLN A 299 34.82 13.44 -6.60
CA GLN A 299 35.09 12.62 -5.42
C GLN A 299 34.31 13.14 -4.21
N VAL A 300 34.26 14.46 -4.00
CA VAL A 300 33.45 15.09 -2.95
C VAL A 300 31.97 14.76 -3.16
N LEU A 301 31.44 14.94 -4.37
CA LEU A 301 30.04 14.62 -4.66
C LEU A 301 29.73 13.14 -4.40
N GLY A 302 30.54 12.24 -4.99
CA GLY A 302 30.29 10.80 -4.94
C GLY A 302 30.49 10.18 -3.56
N ALA A 303 31.61 10.49 -2.91
CA ALA A 303 32.02 9.83 -1.68
C ALA A 303 31.49 10.51 -0.41
N ILE A 304 31.08 11.78 -0.48
CA ILE A 304 30.70 12.57 0.70
C ILE A 304 29.28 13.10 0.56
N GLU A 305 29.02 13.98 -0.41
CA GLU A 305 27.73 14.66 -0.49
C GLU A 305 26.58 13.68 -0.76
N LEU A 306 26.69 12.82 -1.79
CA LEU A 306 25.66 11.83 -2.12
C LEU A 306 25.50 10.79 -1.03
N VAL A 307 26.60 10.40 -0.38
CA VAL A 307 26.56 9.48 0.76
C VAL A 307 25.73 10.12 1.86
N LEU A 308 26.07 11.31 2.33
CA LEU A 308 25.37 12.00 3.42
C LEU A 308 23.93 12.42 3.06
N ALA A 309 23.66 12.72 1.79
CA ALA A 309 22.33 13.06 1.29
C ALA A 309 21.42 11.85 1.04
N LEU A 310 21.98 10.64 0.93
CA LEU A 310 21.27 9.40 0.58
C LEU A 310 19.97 9.17 1.37
N PRO A 311 19.89 9.36 2.70
CA PRO A 311 18.68 9.07 3.46
C PRO A 311 17.50 9.96 3.03
N VAL A 312 17.79 11.23 2.72
CA VAL A 312 16.78 12.18 2.22
C VAL A 312 16.39 11.83 0.79
N ILE A 313 17.35 11.46 -0.07
CA ILE A 313 17.07 10.99 -1.43
C ILE A 313 16.15 9.76 -1.40
N LEU A 314 16.46 8.77 -0.55
CA LEU A 314 15.65 7.56 -0.38
C LEU A 314 14.26 7.84 0.20
N THR A 315 14.12 8.87 1.05
CA THR A 315 12.81 9.36 1.48
C THR A 315 11.99 9.85 0.28
N GLY A 316 12.61 10.57 -0.66
CA GLY A 316 11.97 10.95 -1.92
C GLY A 316 11.54 9.75 -2.76
N VAL A 317 12.41 8.75 -2.89
CA VAL A 317 12.11 7.47 -3.59
C VAL A 317 10.93 6.76 -2.94
N ARG A 318 10.84 6.75 -1.59
CA ARG A 318 9.73 6.14 -0.86
C ARG A 318 8.40 6.79 -1.16
N ILE A 319 8.35 8.12 -1.09
CA ILE A 319 7.13 8.89 -1.37
C ILE A 319 6.63 8.54 -2.77
N VAL A 320 7.54 8.58 -3.76
CA VAL A 320 7.20 8.26 -5.15
C VAL A 320 6.79 6.81 -5.33
N LEU A 321 7.44 5.85 -4.68
CA LEU A 321 7.10 4.44 -4.81
C LEU A 321 5.66 4.18 -4.35
N VAL A 322 5.28 4.69 -3.18
CA VAL A 322 3.92 4.54 -2.65
C VAL A 322 2.90 5.25 -3.56
N GLN A 323 3.23 6.47 -4.01
CA GLN A 323 2.41 7.24 -4.93
C GLN A 323 2.23 6.53 -6.28
N ASN A 324 3.29 5.98 -6.86
CA ASN A 324 3.25 5.26 -8.13
C ASN A 324 2.41 3.98 -8.03
N ILE A 325 2.54 3.19 -6.96
CA ILE A 325 1.70 2.00 -6.76
C ILE A 325 0.21 2.40 -6.77
N GLY A 326 -0.16 3.48 -6.07
CA GLY A 326 -1.52 4.02 -6.13
C GLY A 326 -1.91 4.47 -7.54
N MET A 327 -1.06 5.23 -8.21
CA MET A 327 -1.34 5.84 -9.51
C MET A 327 -1.44 4.82 -10.65
N VAL A 328 -0.70 3.70 -10.59
CA VAL A 328 -0.84 2.58 -11.53
C VAL A 328 -2.26 2.00 -11.48
N THR A 329 -2.92 2.04 -10.31
CA THR A 329 -4.32 1.62 -10.21
C THR A 329 -5.18 2.47 -11.13
N VAL A 330 -5.02 3.80 -11.09
CA VAL A 330 -5.75 4.76 -11.94
C VAL A 330 -5.39 4.59 -13.43
N ALA A 331 -4.15 4.22 -13.74
CA ALA A 331 -3.70 3.99 -15.12
C ALA A 331 -4.48 2.88 -15.85
N ALA A 332 -5.16 1.97 -15.14
CA ALA A 332 -6.03 0.99 -15.77
C ALA A 332 -7.19 1.63 -16.56
N LEU A 333 -7.64 2.85 -16.21
CA LEU A 333 -8.69 3.60 -16.93
C LEU A 333 -8.33 3.90 -18.39
N ILE A 334 -7.04 4.04 -18.69
CA ILE A 334 -6.53 4.30 -20.05
C ILE A 334 -5.87 3.07 -20.65
N GLY A 335 -6.22 1.88 -20.16
CA GLY A 335 -5.68 0.60 -20.65
C GLY A 335 -4.23 0.33 -20.25
N GLY A 336 -3.67 1.05 -19.27
CA GLY A 336 -2.30 0.81 -18.77
C GLY A 336 -2.10 -0.60 -18.18
N GLY A 337 -3.21 -1.25 -17.81
CA GLY A 337 -3.22 -2.51 -17.08
C GLY A 337 -2.92 -2.31 -15.61
N GLY A 338 -2.45 -3.37 -14.96
CA GLY A 338 -2.23 -3.39 -13.53
C GLY A 338 -3.45 -3.89 -12.75
N LEU A 339 -3.28 -4.06 -11.44
CA LEU A 339 -4.36 -4.51 -10.54
C LEU A 339 -5.59 -3.59 -10.53
N GLY A 340 -5.44 -2.33 -10.94
CA GLY A 340 -6.56 -1.40 -11.14
C GLY A 340 -7.56 -1.86 -12.19
N THR A 341 -7.17 -2.76 -13.09
CA THR A 341 -8.08 -3.38 -14.07
C THR A 341 -9.24 -4.09 -13.36
N PHE A 342 -8.99 -4.78 -12.24
CA PHE A 342 -10.04 -5.42 -11.45
C PHE A 342 -10.89 -4.40 -10.68
N VAL A 343 -10.27 -3.33 -10.18
CA VAL A 343 -10.95 -2.24 -9.47
C VAL A 343 -12.00 -1.59 -10.38
N PHE A 344 -11.59 -1.11 -11.55
CA PHE A 344 -12.50 -0.42 -12.46
C PHE A 344 -13.50 -1.35 -13.13
N GLN A 345 -13.11 -2.59 -13.44
CA GLN A 345 -14.07 -3.59 -13.91
C GLN A 345 -15.12 -3.89 -12.84
N GLY A 346 -14.71 -4.07 -11.58
CA GLY A 346 -15.61 -4.31 -10.47
C GLY A 346 -16.59 -3.16 -10.25
N ILE A 347 -16.12 -1.90 -10.32
CA ILE A 347 -16.98 -0.71 -10.27
C ILE A 347 -18.00 -0.72 -11.41
N GLY A 348 -17.54 -0.93 -12.65
CA GLY A 348 -18.41 -0.95 -13.83
C GLY A 348 -19.43 -2.09 -13.84
N GLN A 349 -19.16 -3.18 -13.12
CA GLN A 349 -20.04 -4.36 -13.00
C GLN A 349 -20.78 -4.41 -11.66
N THR A 350 -20.66 -3.37 -10.82
CA THR A 350 -21.20 -3.33 -9.44
C THR A 350 -20.80 -4.59 -8.62
N ALA A 351 -19.63 -5.14 -8.92
CA ALA A 351 -19.08 -6.35 -8.32
C ALA A 351 -17.98 -5.95 -7.34
N ILE A 352 -18.37 -5.65 -6.09
CA ILE A 352 -17.44 -5.25 -5.03
C ILE A 352 -16.33 -6.28 -4.80
N ASP A 353 -16.62 -7.56 -5.02
CA ASP A 353 -15.66 -8.65 -4.84
C ASP A 353 -14.49 -8.55 -5.83
N LEU A 354 -14.75 -8.13 -7.07
CA LEU A 354 -13.71 -7.80 -8.06
C LEU A 354 -12.95 -6.53 -7.67
N VAL A 355 -13.63 -5.55 -7.09
CA VAL A 355 -12.97 -4.32 -6.61
C VAL A 355 -11.95 -4.68 -5.53
N LEU A 356 -12.34 -5.51 -4.56
CA LEU A 356 -11.48 -5.98 -3.48
C LEU A 356 -10.34 -6.84 -3.99
N LEU A 357 -10.57 -7.68 -5.01
CA LEU A 357 -9.53 -8.49 -5.66
C LEU A 357 -8.38 -7.62 -6.20
N GLY A 358 -8.69 -6.43 -6.74
CA GLY A 358 -7.68 -5.46 -7.17
C GLY A 358 -7.12 -4.60 -6.03
N ALA A 359 -7.98 -4.11 -5.13
CA ALA A 359 -7.61 -3.11 -4.13
C ALA A 359 -6.76 -3.69 -2.98
N ILE A 360 -7.10 -4.88 -2.47
CA ILE A 360 -6.39 -5.49 -1.34
C ILE A 360 -4.90 -5.70 -1.65
N PRO A 361 -4.52 -6.31 -2.79
CA PRO A 361 -3.10 -6.50 -3.12
C PRO A 361 -2.36 -5.18 -3.40
N VAL A 362 -3.03 -4.16 -3.95
CA VAL A 362 -2.43 -2.83 -4.14
C VAL A 362 -2.07 -2.19 -2.80
N VAL A 363 -3.01 -2.21 -1.83
CA VAL A 363 -2.77 -1.67 -0.48
C VAL A 363 -1.66 -2.46 0.21
N ALA A 364 -1.69 -3.79 0.11
CA ALA A 364 -0.65 -4.65 0.68
C ALA A 364 0.73 -4.35 0.08
N LEU A 365 0.82 -4.17 -1.25
CA LEU A 365 2.06 -3.83 -1.94
C LEU A 365 2.59 -2.45 -1.52
N ALA A 366 1.72 -1.43 -1.48
CA ALA A 366 2.10 -0.08 -1.07
C ALA A 366 2.61 -0.03 0.37
N PHE A 367 1.90 -0.67 1.30
CA PHE A 367 2.31 -0.73 2.72
C PHE A 367 3.62 -1.50 2.89
N SER A 368 3.77 -2.65 2.21
CA SER A 368 4.99 -3.46 2.27
C SER A 368 6.20 -2.68 1.74
N ALA A 369 6.04 -2.02 0.58
CA ALA A 369 7.07 -1.19 -0.01
C ALA A 369 7.49 -0.03 0.92
N ALA A 370 6.52 0.63 1.55
CA ALA A 370 6.79 1.70 2.51
C ALA A 370 7.59 1.20 3.73
N VAL A 371 7.16 0.11 4.36
CA VAL A 371 7.79 -0.45 5.56
C VAL A 371 9.21 -0.92 5.27
N VAL A 372 9.42 -1.63 4.16
CA VAL A 372 10.75 -2.12 3.76
C VAL A 372 11.69 -0.95 3.51
N LEU A 373 11.26 0.06 2.75
CA LEU A 373 12.12 1.18 2.41
C LEU A 373 12.41 2.07 3.63
N ASP A 374 11.44 2.28 4.52
CA ASP A 374 11.67 2.96 5.80
C ASP A 374 12.69 2.25 6.68
N ALA A 375 12.63 0.92 6.72
CA ALA A 375 13.60 0.14 7.47
C ALA A 375 15.00 0.24 6.87
N LEU A 376 15.12 0.20 5.53
CA LEU A 376 16.40 0.35 4.83
C LEU A 376 17.04 1.73 5.06
N ILE A 377 16.22 2.80 5.04
CA ILE A 377 16.69 4.16 5.32
C ILE A 377 17.24 4.25 6.75
N GLU A 378 16.48 3.76 7.73
CA GLU A 378 16.89 3.84 9.13
C GLU A 378 18.14 3.00 9.44
N ILE A 379 18.27 1.80 8.86
CA ILE A 379 19.47 0.96 9.03
C ILE A 379 20.70 1.70 8.49
N ARG A 380 20.55 2.40 7.35
CA ARG A 380 21.65 3.17 6.76
C ARG A 380 22.06 4.35 7.64
N ASP A 381 21.10 5.02 8.28
CA ASP A 381 21.36 6.15 9.18
C ASP A 381 22.09 5.69 10.45
N ARG A 382 21.61 4.60 11.08
CA ARG A 382 22.22 4.04 12.29
C ARG A 382 23.63 3.49 12.07
N ALA A 383 23.94 2.99 10.87
CA ALA A 383 25.28 2.50 10.55
C ALA A 383 26.33 3.63 10.41
N ARG A 384 25.91 4.90 10.44
CA ARG A 384 26.78 6.07 10.27
C ARG A 384 26.96 6.91 11.53
N THR A 385 26.09 6.74 12.52
CA THR A 385 26.22 7.27 13.88
C THR A 385 27.00 6.30 14.74
#